data_AF-A0A6C0JAS0-F1
#
_entry.id   AF-A0A6C0JAS0-F1
#
_cell.length_a   1.000
_cell.length_b   1.000
_cell.length_c   1.000
_cell.angle_alpha   90.00
_cell.angle_beta   90.00
_cell.angle_gamma   90.00
#
_symmetry.space_group_name_H-M   'P 1'
#
loop_
_entity.id
_entity.type
_entity.pdbx_description
1 polymer ?
#
loop_
_entity_poly.entity_id
_entity_poly.type
_entity_poly.pdbx_seq_one_letter_code
_entity_poly.pdbx_strand_id
1 'polypeptide(L)'
;MATQYILLISDKCTFCINLLEKLKKIPKLESIIVKQNIHNKDVYIPSDIKTVPALIHKQDDNYTTYQGKEVFNWIDSQISRLKPVNEIVSYDPTTMGMTMSDSFSNLNDTNPMSHCFQFLDNNSYNNKIDMTPPQSTTTDKKAINDKQLEEFIRKRNLQIPNEVNRV
;
A
#
# COMPACT_ATOMS: atom_id res chain seq x y z
N MET A 1 -17.38 -8.62 -22.20
CA MET A 1 -18.14 -7.60 -21.46
C MET A 1 -17.36 -6.30 -21.57
N ALA A 2 -17.99 -5.22 -22.05
CA ALA A 2 -17.31 -3.95 -22.25
C ALA A 2 -17.48 -3.09 -21.00
N THR A 3 -16.44 -3.02 -20.18
CA THR A 3 -16.41 -2.12 -19.02
C THR A 3 -15.76 -0.80 -19.43
N GLN A 4 -16.41 0.32 -19.16
CA GLN A 4 -15.89 1.64 -19.48
C GLN A 4 -15.94 2.56 -18.26
N TYR A 5 -14.84 3.28 -18.02
CA TYR A 5 -14.74 4.29 -16.97
C TYR A 5 -14.68 5.67 -17.62
N ILE A 6 -15.64 6.54 -17.30
CA ILE A 6 -15.70 7.91 -17.80
C ILE A 6 -15.57 8.86 -16.62
N LEU A 7 -14.52 9.68 -16.63
CA LEU A 7 -14.26 10.67 -15.60
C LEU A 7 -14.67 12.06 -16.10
N LEU A 8 -15.67 12.62 -15.45
CA LEU A 8 -16.13 13.98 -15.67
C LEU A 8 -15.29 14.95 -14.84
N ILE A 9 -14.65 15.89 -15.54
CA ILE A 9 -13.74 16.88 -14.97
C ILE A 9 -14.14 18.30 -15.35
N SER A 10 -13.67 19.27 -14.59
CA SER A 10 -13.82 20.70 -14.84
C SER A 10 -12.49 21.40 -14.62
N ASP A 11 -12.04 22.20 -15.58
CA ASP A 11 -10.78 22.96 -15.47
C ASP A 11 -10.84 24.04 -14.37
N LYS A 12 -12.05 24.43 -13.96
CA LYS A 12 -12.30 25.40 -12.90
C LYS A 12 -12.26 24.79 -11.49
N CYS A 13 -12.20 23.45 -11.40
CA CYS A 13 -12.25 22.74 -10.13
C CYS A 13 -10.85 22.33 -9.67
N THR A 14 -10.39 22.88 -8.55
CA THR A 14 -9.09 22.54 -7.94
C THR A 14 -8.98 21.06 -7.58
N PHE A 15 -10.08 20.44 -7.12
CA PHE A 15 -10.12 19.01 -6.82
C PHE A 15 -9.94 18.14 -8.08
N CYS A 16 -10.46 18.58 -9.23
CA CYS A 16 -10.26 17.88 -10.50
C CYS A 16 -8.80 17.92 -10.92
N ILE A 17 -8.14 19.08 -10.78
CA ILE A 17 -6.71 19.24 -11.11
C ILE A 17 -5.85 18.30 -10.24
N ASN A 18 -6.06 18.31 -8.92
CA ASN A 18 -5.35 17.43 -7.99
C ASN A 18 -5.56 15.94 -8.31
N LEU A 19 -6.78 15.58 -8.72
CA LEU A 19 -7.12 14.21 -9.10
C LEU A 19 -6.43 13.79 -10.40
N LEU A 20 -6.35 14.69 -11.38
CA LEU A 20 -5.63 14.45 -12.64
C LEU A 20 -4.13 14.27 -12.40
N GLU A 21 -3.52 15.06 -11.51
CA GLU A 21 -2.12 14.88 -11.11
C GLU A 21 -1.87 13.52 -10.44
N LYS A 22 -2.79 13.06 -9.60
CA LYS A 22 -2.73 11.71 -9.02
C LYS A 22 -2.83 10.63 -10.10
N LEU A 23 -3.74 10.77 -11.06
CA LEU A 23 -3.92 9.80 -12.14
C LEU A 23 -2.71 9.71 -13.07
N LYS A 24 -2.06 10.83 -13.39
CA LYS A 24 -0.83 10.86 -14.22
C LYS A 24 0.32 10.03 -13.66
N LYS A 25 0.35 9.83 -12.34
CA LYS A 25 1.37 8.98 -11.69
C LYS A 25 1.15 7.48 -11.96
N ILE A 26 0.01 7.09 -12.56
CA ILE A 26 -0.42 5.70 -12.69
C ILE A 26 -0.90 5.45 -14.14
N PRO A 27 0.02 5.21 -15.08
CA PRO A 27 -0.30 5.09 -16.50
C PRO A 27 -1.32 3.99 -16.81
N LYS A 28 -1.28 2.88 -16.06
CA LYS A 28 -2.23 1.76 -16.21
C LYS A 28 -3.68 2.23 -15.97
N LEU A 29 -3.91 2.97 -14.89
CA LEU A 29 -5.24 3.47 -14.54
C LEU A 29 -5.66 4.62 -15.46
N GLU A 30 -4.72 5.45 -15.87
CA GLU A 30 -4.98 6.53 -16.83
C GLU A 30 -5.45 6.00 -18.19
N SER A 31 -4.88 4.87 -18.65
CA SER A 31 -5.23 4.29 -19.95
C SER A 31 -6.66 3.73 -20.06
N ILE A 32 -7.27 3.36 -18.93
CA ILE A 32 -8.62 2.76 -18.90
C ILE A 32 -9.72 3.81 -18.67
N ILE A 33 -9.37 5.02 -18.25
CA ILE A 33 -10.30 6.10 -17.91
C ILE A 33 -10.39 7.08 -19.07
N VAL A 34 -11.58 7.20 -19.65
CA VAL A 34 -11.90 8.26 -20.62
C VAL A 34 -12.20 9.54 -19.86
N LYS A 35 -11.41 10.60 -20.11
CA LYS A 35 -11.58 11.90 -19.45
C LYS A 35 -12.46 12.79 -20.30
N GLN A 36 -13.47 13.40 -19.70
CA GLN A 36 -14.39 14.27 -20.40
C GLN A 36 -14.63 15.55 -19.62
N ASN A 37 -14.42 16.69 -20.28
CA ASN A 37 -14.58 17.99 -19.67
C ASN A 37 -16.04 18.43 -19.73
N ILE A 38 -16.64 18.75 -18.59
CA ILE A 38 -18.05 19.17 -18.50
C ILE A 38 -18.34 20.49 -19.22
N HIS A 39 -17.32 21.31 -19.53
CA HIS A 39 -17.51 22.55 -20.27
C HIS A 39 -17.62 22.36 -21.78
N ASN A 40 -17.37 21.14 -22.29
CA ASN A 40 -17.54 20.82 -23.70
C ASN A 40 -19.03 20.64 -24.03
N LYS A 41 -19.49 21.25 -25.12
CA LYS A 41 -20.91 21.29 -25.49
C LYS A 41 -21.50 19.94 -25.89
N ASP A 42 -20.68 19.00 -26.31
CA ASP A 42 -21.09 17.68 -26.80
C ASP A 42 -21.18 16.62 -25.69
N VAL A 43 -21.02 17.02 -24.43
CA VAL A 43 -20.96 16.10 -23.29
C VAL A 43 -22.34 15.94 -22.68
N TYR A 44 -22.88 14.74 -22.80
CA TYR A 44 -24.09 14.36 -22.07
C TYR A 44 -23.73 14.05 -20.61
N ILE A 45 -24.31 14.82 -19.68
CA ILE A 45 -24.14 14.61 -18.25
C ILE A 45 -25.45 14.03 -17.70
N PRO A 46 -25.43 12.82 -17.13
CA PRO A 46 -26.60 12.26 -16.45
C PRO A 46 -27.12 13.18 -15.35
N SER A 47 -28.44 13.24 -15.18
CA SER A 47 -29.14 14.08 -14.18
C SER A 47 -28.69 13.86 -12.74
N ASP A 48 -28.14 12.68 -12.49
CA ASP A 48 -27.81 12.16 -11.17
C ASP A 48 -26.50 12.78 -10.65
N ILE A 49 -25.71 13.36 -11.57
CA ILE A 49 -24.42 13.96 -11.30
C ILE A 49 -24.60 15.44 -10.99
N LYS A 50 -24.44 15.79 -9.71
CA LYS A 50 -24.59 17.17 -9.22
C LYS A 50 -23.26 17.88 -9.01
N THR A 51 -22.18 17.12 -8.85
CA THR A 51 -20.88 17.65 -8.47
C THR A 51 -19.75 17.01 -9.27
N VAL A 52 -18.66 17.76 -9.46
CA VAL A 52 -17.41 17.27 -10.06
C VAL A 52 -16.26 17.36 -9.05
N PRO A 53 -15.28 16.45 -9.07
CA PRO A 53 -15.09 15.34 -10.03
C PRO A 53 -16.15 14.23 -9.87
N ALA A 54 -16.54 13.61 -10.98
CA ALA A 54 -17.45 12.46 -10.99
C ALA A 54 -16.94 11.35 -11.90
N LEU A 55 -17.16 10.10 -11.52
CA LEU A 55 -16.76 8.91 -12.29
C LEU A 55 -17.99 8.08 -12.60
N ILE A 56 -18.20 7.80 -13.87
CA ILE A 56 -19.22 6.89 -14.37
C ILE A 56 -18.54 5.57 -14.70
N HIS A 57 -18.99 4.50 -14.05
CA HIS A 57 -18.59 3.14 -14.34
C HIS A 57 -19.74 2.46 -15.09
N LYS A 58 -19.56 2.24 -16.39
CA LYS A 58 -20.54 1.57 -17.25
C LYS A 58 -20.19 0.10 -17.36
N GLN A 59 -21.15 -0.76 -17.02
CA GLN A 59 -21.05 -2.21 -17.13
C GLN A 59 -22.33 -2.73 -17.79
N ASP A 60 -22.19 -3.15 -19.05
CA ASP A 60 -23.29 -3.59 -19.90
C ASP A 60 -24.40 -2.50 -20.02
N ASP A 61 -25.63 -2.78 -19.59
CA ASP A 61 -26.76 -1.83 -19.62
C ASP A 61 -26.89 -0.97 -18.35
N ASN A 62 -26.08 -1.25 -17.32
CA ASN A 62 -26.13 -0.51 -16.05
C ASN A 62 -24.94 0.42 -15.92
N TYR A 63 -25.12 1.51 -15.16
CA TYR A 63 -24.04 2.39 -14.77
C TYR A 63 -24.09 2.70 -13.28
N THR A 64 -22.91 2.82 -12.67
CA THR A 64 -22.76 3.35 -11.32
C THR A 64 -21.99 4.67 -11.38
N THR A 65 -22.41 5.63 -10.57
CA THR A 65 -21.76 6.94 -10.48
C THR A 65 -21.10 7.11 -9.12
N TYR A 66 -19.88 7.64 -9.11
CA TYR A 66 -19.18 8.09 -7.91
C TYR A 66 -19.00 9.59 -8.01
N GLN A 67 -19.24 10.34 -6.93
CA GLN A 67 -19.14 11.81 -6.94
C GLN A 67 -18.27 12.34 -5.81
N GLY A 68 -17.52 13.41 -6.10
CA GLY A 68 -16.68 14.10 -5.13
C GLY A 68 -15.68 13.16 -4.44
N LYS A 69 -15.83 12.98 -3.12
CA LYS A 69 -14.93 12.16 -2.28
C LYS A 69 -14.94 10.68 -2.68
N GLU A 70 -16.07 10.16 -3.16
CA GLU A 70 -16.19 8.76 -3.56
C GLU A 70 -15.28 8.41 -4.73
N VAL A 71 -15.06 9.37 -5.64
CA VAL A 71 -14.13 9.20 -6.76
C VAL A 71 -12.71 8.98 -6.25
N PHE A 72 -12.29 9.76 -5.25
CA PHE A 72 -10.96 9.60 -4.64
C PHE A 72 -10.83 8.25 -3.95
N ASN A 73 -11.83 7.85 -3.16
CA ASN A 73 -11.84 6.54 -2.51
C ASN A 73 -11.76 5.40 -3.54
N TRP A 74 -12.50 5.53 -4.64
CA TRP A 74 -12.47 4.55 -5.72
C TRP A 74 -11.07 4.47 -6.34
N ILE A 75 -10.45 5.61 -6.67
CA ILE A 75 -9.08 5.65 -7.20
C ILE A 75 -8.12 4.99 -6.21
N ASP A 76 -8.15 5.38 -4.94
CA ASP A 76 -7.27 4.82 -3.90
C ASP A 76 -7.46 3.29 -3.74
N SER A 77 -8.68 2.79 -3.94
CA SER A 77 -8.96 1.36 -3.97
C SER A 77 -8.32 0.65 -5.18
N GLN A 78 -8.35 1.27 -6.37
CA GLN A 78 -7.67 0.73 -7.56
C GLN A 78 -6.15 0.75 -7.39
N ILE A 79 -5.61 1.81 -6.78
CA ILE A 79 -4.18 1.90 -6.47
C ILE A 79 -3.77 0.76 -5.53
N SER A 80 -4.57 0.50 -4.50
CA SER A 80 -4.30 -0.56 -3.53
C SER A 80 -4.32 -1.96 -4.16
N ARG A 81 -5.15 -2.17 -5.19
CA ARG A 81 -5.18 -3.41 -5.99
C ARG A 81 -4.01 -3.54 -6.96
N LEU A 82 -3.52 -2.42 -7.48
CA LEU A 82 -2.40 -2.38 -8.42
C LEU A 82 -1.04 -2.48 -7.73
N LYS A 83 -0.96 -2.07 -6.46
CA LYS A 83 0.23 -2.35 -5.66
C LYS A 83 0.37 -3.87 -5.61
N PRO A 84 1.55 -4.43 -5.97
CA PRO A 84 1.80 -5.81 -5.63
C PRO A 84 1.54 -5.91 -4.14
N VAL A 85 0.74 -6.89 -3.74
CA VAL A 85 0.71 -7.30 -2.35
C VAL A 85 2.17 -7.63 -2.08
N ASN A 86 2.88 -6.75 -1.37
CA ASN A 86 4.08 -7.13 -0.65
C ASN A 86 3.57 -8.09 0.40
N GLU A 87 3.25 -9.29 -0.05
CA GLU A 87 3.06 -10.43 0.78
C GLU A 87 4.35 -10.45 1.59
N ILE A 88 4.22 -10.25 2.89
CA ILE A 88 5.35 -10.38 3.80
C ILE A 88 5.66 -11.87 3.75
N VAL A 89 6.38 -12.26 2.71
CA VAL A 89 6.90 -13.59 2.54
C VAL A 89 7.93 -13.75 3.66
N SER A 90 7.85 -14.87 4.37
CA SER A 90 8.81 -15.18 5.43
C SER A 90 10.25 -15.24 4.92
N TYR A 91 10.44 -15.24 3.60
CA TYR A 91 11.72 -15.34 2.93
C TYR A 91 11.68 -14.59 1.60
N ASP A 92 12.55 -13.58 1.45
CA ASP A 92 12.81 -12.90 0.18
C ASP A 92 14.24 -13.28 -0.28
N PRO A 93 14.40 -14.18 -1.27
CA PRO A 93 15.71 -14.65 -1.71
C PRO A 93 16.57 -13.54 -2.33
N THR A 94 15.96 -12.46 -2.82
CA THR A 94 16.68 -11.33 -3.44
C THR A 94 17.39 -10.47 -2.39
N THR A 95 16.76 -10.26 -1.23
CA THR A 95 17.36 -9.51 -0.11
C THR A 95 18.11 -10.42 0.88
N MET A 96 17.73 -11.69 0.99
CA MET A 96 18.32 -12.64 1.94
C MET A 96 19.34 -13.62 1.33
N GLY A 97 19.43 -13.72 0.00
CA GLY A 97 20.20 -14.77 -0.67
C GLY A 97 21.60 -14.40 -1.15
N MET A 98 21.95 -13.11 -1.27
CA MET A 98 23.22 -12.72 -1.90
C MET A 98 24.19 -11.95 -1.01
N THR A 99 23.72 -11.35 0.08
CA THR A 99 24.58 -10.70 1.07
C THR A 99 24.47 -11.48 2.37
N MET A 100 25.61 -11.99 2.84
CA MET A 100 25.76 -12.56 4.19
C MET A 100 25.07 -11.61 5.20
N SER A 101 24.48 -12.18 6.25
CA SER A 101 23.71 -11.47 7.30
C SER A 101 24.38 -10.22 7.88
N ASP A 102 25.69 -10.07 7.65
CA ASP A 102 26.52 -8.94 8.08
C ASP A 102 26.21 -7.63 7.35
N SER A 103 25.57 -7.63 6.17
CA SER A 103 25.20 -6.37 5.48
C SER A 103 24.05 -5.60 6.14
N PHE A 104 23.35 -6.18 7.13
CA PHE A 104 22.34 -5.48 7.94
C PHE A 104 22.91 -4.88 9.22
N SER A 105 24.14 -5.23 9.55
CA SER A 105 24.91 -4.55 10.57
C SER A 105 25.48 -3.28 9.94
N ASN A 106 25.09 -2.10 10.41
CA ASN A 106 25.75 -0.83 10.09
C ASN A 106 27.18 -0.77 10.71
N LEU A 107 27.94 -1.87 10.60
CA LEU A 107 29.29 -1.99 11.08
C LEU A 107 30.21 -1.57 9.93
N ASN A 108 30.95 -0.50 10.17
CA ASN A 108 31.96 -0.03 9.24
C ASN A 108 33.02 -1.14 9.10
N ASP A 109 33.24 -1.63 7.87
CA ASP A 109 34.12 -2.78 7.55
C ASP A 109 35.60 -2.56 7.89
N THR A 110 35.97 -1.37 8.35
CA THR A 110 37.38 -1.01 8.57
C THR A 110 38.02 -1.72 9.76
N ASN A 111 37.27 -2.17 10.77
CA ASN A 111 37.77 -2.95 11.90
C ASN A 111 36.68 -3.84 12.53
N PRO A 112 36.33 -4.98 11.91
CA PRO A 112 35.24 -5.85 12.40
C PRO A 112 35.51 -6.37 13.83
N MET A 113 36.77 -6.61 14.18
CA MET A 113 37.16 -7.19 15.46
C MET A 113 37.00 -6.22 16.64
N SER A 114 37.06 -4.90 16.43
CA SER A 114 36.79 -3.91 17.48
C SER A 114 35.30 -3.77 17.81
N HIS A 115 34.42 -4.15 16.88
CA HIS A 115 32.97 -4.09 17.09
C HIS A 115 32.44 -5.30 17.86
N CYS A 116 33.11 -6.46 17.79
CA CYS A 116 32.74 -7.67 18.51
C CYS A 116 32.77 -7.51 20.04
N PHE A 117 33.49 -6.53 20.57
CA PHE A 117 33.64 -6.30 22.02
C PHE A 117 33.34 -4.86 22.46
N GLN A 118 32.73 -4.06 21.58
CA GLN A 118 32.38 -2.66 21.89
C GLN A 118 31.47 -2.54 23.13
N PHE A 119 30.68 -3.56 23.41
CA PHE A 119 29.83 -3.64 24.61
C PHE A 119 30.62 -3.83 25.92
N LEU A 120 31.87 -4.30 25.88
CA LEU A 120 32.76 -4.45 27.04
C LEU A 120 33.60 -3.20 27.31
N ASP A 121 33.68 -2.29 26.33
CA ASP A 121 34.54 -1.11 26.44
C ASP A 121 33.86 -0.04 27.31
N ASN A 122 34.14 -0.11 28.62
CA ASN A 122 33.57 0.76 29.65
C ASN A 122 33.98 2.24 29.52
N ASN A 123 34.90 2.59 28.63
CA ASN A 123 35.37 3.96 28.44
C ASN A 123 34.65 4.72 27.30
N SER A 124 33.76 4.08 26.56
CA SER A 124 32.94 4.77 25.57
C SER A 124 31.60 5.17 26.19
N TYR A 125 31.47 6.44 26.56
CA TYR A 125 30.25 7.09 27.08
C TYR A 125 29.02 7.02 26.13
N ASN A 126 29.13 6.32 24.98
CA ASN A 126 28.07 6.12 24.00
C ASN A 126 27.50 4.70 23.98
N ASN A 127 27.80 3.84 24.95
CA ASN A 127 27.16 2.53 25.12
C ASN A 127 25.77 2.61 25.80
N LYS A 128 25.13 3.79 25.80
CA LYS A 128 23.68 3.80 25.92
C LYS A 128 23.15 3.27 24.60
N ILE A 129 22.34 2.22 24.66
CA ILE A 129 21.44 1.85 23.58
C ILE A 129 20.44 3.02 23.47
N ASP A 130 20.86 4.12 22.85
CA ASP A 130 20.01 5.27 22.53
C ASP A 130 19.18 4.91 21.31
N MET A 131 18.35 3.87 21.45
CA MET A 131 17.29 3.54 20.51
C MET A 131 16.38 2.44 21.04
N THR A 132 15.89 2.57 22.29
CA THR A 132 14.50 2.19 22.49
C THR A 132 13.70 3.35 21.91
N PRO A 133 13.04 3.22 20.73
CA PRO A 133 12.20 4.29 20.24
C PRO A 133 11.22 4.67 21.36
N PRO A 134 10.96 5.97 21.60
CA PRO A 134 9.97 6.37 22.58
C PRO A 134 8.70 5.58 22.29
N GLN A 135 8.17 4.92 23.31
CA GLN A 135 6.98 4.08 23.20
C GLN A 135 5.91 4.90 22.48
N SER A 136 5.75 4.65 21.17
CA SER A 136 4.84 5.49 20.40
C SER A 136 3.47 5.28 21.01
N THR A 137 2.76 6.38 21.25
CA THR A 137 1.38 6.41 21.73
C THR A 137 0.39 5.84 20.70
N THR A 138 0.80 4.80 19.99
CA THR A 138 -0.01 3.99 19.09
C THR A 138 -0.51 2.78 19.86
N THR A 139 -1.35 3.02 20.85
CA THR A 139 -2.16 1.99 21.51
C THR A 139 -2.91 1.16 20.45
N ASP A 140 -3.26 1.78 19.31
CA ASP A 140 -3.95 1.14 18.19
C ASP A 140 -3.10 0.14 17.40
N LYS A 141 -1.80 0.41 17.20
CA LYS A 141 -0.93 -0.50 16.42
C LYS A 141 -0.60 -1.76 17.20
N LYS A 142 -0.46 -1.66 18.52
CA LYS A 142 -0.26 -2.83 19.38
C LYS A 142 -1.48 -3.75 19.34
N ALA A 143 -2.69 -3.18 19.50
CA ALA A 143 -3.92 -3.97 19.45
C ALA A 143 -4.13 -4.68 18.09
N ILE A 144 -3.73 -4.04 16.99
CA ILE A 144 -3.77 -4.65 15.65
C ILE A 144 -2.74 -5.78 15.53
N ASN A 145 -1.50 -5.56 15.99
CA ASN A 145 -0.46 -6.58 15.96
C ASN A 145 -0.80 -7.79 16.84
N ASP A 146 -1.37 -7.57 18.03
CA ASP A 146 -1.75 -8.64 18.96
C ASP A 146 -2.86 -9.51 18.35
N LYS A 147 -3.85 -8.91 17.68
CA LYS A 147 -4.89 -9.65 16.94
C LYS A 147 -4.34 -10.46 15.77
N GLN A 148 -3.41 -9.88 15.01
CA GLN A 148 -2.76 -10.58 13.89
C GLN A 148 -1.94 -11.78 14.39
N LEU A 149 -1.20 -11.60 15.50
CA LEU A 149 -0.43 -12.67 16.12
C LEU A 149 -1.32 -13.83 16.60
N GLU A 150 -2.45 -13.52 17.21
CA GLU A 150 -3.41 -14.52 17.69
C GLU A 150 -4.04 -15.32 16.53
N GLU A 151 -4.36 -14.67 15.41
CA GLU A 151 -4.81 -15.35 14.19
C GLU A 151 -3.76 -16.30 13.63
N PHE A 152 -2.47 -15.92 13.64
CA PHE A 152 -1.39 -16.78 13.16
C PHE A 152 -1.19 -18.01 14.05
N ILE A 153 -1.24 -17.84 15.37
CA ILE A 153 -1.16 -18.97 16.31
C ILE A 153 -2.33 -19.94 16.09
N ARG A 154 -3.54 -19.40 15.89
CA ARG A 154 -4.73 -20.21 15.61
C ARG A 154 -4.60 -20.99 14.30
N LYS A 155 -4.11 -20.35 13.22
CA LYS A 155 -3.88 -21.03 11.92
C LYS A 155 -2.82 -22.14 12.05
N ARG A 156 -1.76 -21.91 12.82
CA ARG A 156 -0.72 -22.91 13.08
C ARG A 156 -1.26 -24.12 13.84
N ASN A 157 -2.09 -23.88 14.85
CA ASN A 157 -2.66 -24.95 15.67
C ASN A 157 -3.77 -25.74 14.96
N LEU A 158 -4.35 -25.20 13.86
CA LEU A 158 -5.33 -25.89 13.01
C LEU A 158 -4.67 -26.81 11.97
N GLN A 159 -3.38 -26.60 11.65
CA GLN A 159 -2.61 -27.54 10.83
C GLN A 159 -2.17 -28.72 11.68
N ILE A 160 -3.11 -29.62 12.00
CA ILE A 160 -2.77 -30.98 12.40
C ILE A 160 -2.15 -31.64 11.15
N PRO A 161 -0.92 -32.18 11.22
CA PRO A 161 -0.35 -32.91 10.08
C PRO A 161 -1.28 -34.08 9.74
N ASN A 162 -1.75 -34.15 8.50
CA ASN A 162 -2.43 -35.35 8.02
C ASN A 162 -1.50 -36.56 8.24
N GLU A 163 -2.05 -37.64 8.80
CA GLU A 163 -1.30 -38.87 8.97
C GLU A 163 -0.75 -39.32 7.61
N VAL A 164 0.57 -39.48 7.55
CA VAL A 164 1.26 -40.01 6.38
C VAL A 164 0.85 -41.49 6.28
N ASN A 165 -0.08 -41.80 5.37
CA ASN A 165 -0.33 -43.18 4.99
C ASN A 165 0.96 -43.73 4.36
N ARG A 166 1.69 -44.53 5.14
CA ARG A 166 2.78 -45.34 4.62
C ARG A 166 2.16 -46.52 3.89
N VAL A 167 2.36 -46.54 2.57
CA VAL A 167 2.08 -47.71 1.70
C VAL A 167 3.14 -48.77 1.94
#